data_AF-A0A0F9KB04-F1
#
_entry.id   AF-A0A0F9KB04-F1
#
_cell.length_a   1.000
_cell.length_b   1.000
_cell.length_c   1.000
_cell.angle_alpha   90.00
_cell.angle_beta   90.00
_cell.angle_gamma   90.00
#
_symmetry.space_group_name_H-M   'P 1'
#
loop_
_entity.id
_entity.type
_entity.pdbx_description
1 polymer ?
#
loop_
_entity_poly.entity_id
_entity_poly.type
_entity_poly.pdbx_seq_one_letter_code
_entity_poly.pdbx_strand_id
1 'polypeptide(L)'
;MINSYGIFTQQGAEWSEGVGVMGLEPVSFCKATGFGRTLYYNRDKCEDAFVPGYAPERPGCVVGVDLPRMSGRDREGNYYHSEKPMQVALMVSCFPLTAKGILAKLGTDVVNRKTFYFSDDSHSGIAKVDGRMIYIPFDMAQMLCGMDGADKRASAIHIKFSDGVALDDGCESVKELWRGFAQKHKG
;
A
#
# COMPACT_ATOMS: atom_id res chain seq x y z
N MET A 1 -8.78 0.18 -2.09
CA MET A 1 -7.36 -0.22 -2.15
C MET A 1 -6.90 -0.25 -3.61
N ILE A 2 -5.65 0.17 -3.87
CA ILE A 2 -4.92 -0.02 -5.12
C ILE A 2 -3.93 -1.15 -4.94
N ASN A 3 -3.82 -2.03 -5.93
CA ASN A 3 -2.84 -3.10 -5.97
C ASN A 3 -2.16 -3.07 -7.33
N SER A 4 -0.84 -2.92 -7.32
CA SER A 4 -0.01 -2.79 -8.51
C SER A 4 1.39 -3.34 -8.24
N TYR A 5 2.24 -3.26 -9.25
CA TYR A 5 3.66 -3.56 -9.15
C TYR A 5 4.48 -2.39 -9.65
N GLY A 6 5.66 -2.23 -9.06
CA GLY A 6 6.56 -1.14 -9.37
C GLY A 6 8.00 -1.48 -9.03
N ILE A 7 8.84 -0.47 -9.19
CA ILE A 7 10.24 -0.50 -8.80
C ILE A 7 10.41 0.49 -7.64
N PHE A 8 11.08 0.07 -6.57
CA PHE A 8 11.54 0.99 -5.54
C PHE A 8 13.06 1.12 -5.55
N THR A 9 13.53 2.31 -5.18
CA THR A 9 14.94 2.62 -5.02
C THR A 9 15.11 3.64 -3.92
N GLN A 10 16.17 3.53 -3.13
CA GLN A 10 16.54 4.58 -2.20
C GLN A 10 17.16 5.76 -2.95
N GLN A 11 16.79 6.98 -2.58
CA GLN A 11 17.34 8.18 -3.23
C GLN A 11 18.88 8.21 -3.09
N GLY A 12 19.56 8.29 -4.23
CA GLY A 12 21.03 8.29 -4.31
C GLY A 12 21.68 6.89 -4.31
N ALA A 13 20.88 5.82 -4.27
CA ALA A 13 21.40 4.46 -4.40
C ALA A 13 21.49 4.02 -5.87
N GLU A 14 22.45 3.13 -6.16
CA GLU A 14 22.58 2.47 -7.47
C GLU A 14 21.76 1.17 -7.59
N TRP A 15 21.07 0.77 -6.53
CA TRP A 15 20.24 -0.42 -6.51
C TRP A 15 18.76 -0.07 -6.71
N SER A 16 18.03 -1.04 -7.27
CA SER A 16 16.58 -0.96 -7.46
C SER A 16 15.98 -2.35 -7.34
N GLU A 17 14.75 -2.44 -6.86
CA GLU A 17 14.11 -3.70 -6.52
C GLU A 17 12.64 -3.69 -6.96
N GLY A 18 12.17 -4.83 -7.45
CA GLY A 18 10.77 -5.01 -7.84
C GLY A 18 9.89 -5.27 -6.62
N VAL A 19 8.80 -4.50 -6.49
CA VAL A 19 7.87 -4.60 -5.36
C VAL A 19 6.41 -4.58 -5.78
N GLY A 20 5.57 -5.21 -4.97
CA GLY A 20 4.15 -4.93 -4.96
C GLY A 20 3.89 -3.58 -4.28
N VAL A 21 3.04 -2.76 -4.90
CA VAL A 21 2.65 -1.45 -4.40
C VAL A 21 1.19 -1.52 -4.00
N MET A 22 0.89 -1.29 -2.72
CA MET A 22 -0.46 -1.25 -2.19
C MET A 22 -0.85 0.15 -1.74
N GLY A 23 -1.84 0.73 -2.41
CA GLY A 23 -2.46 1.98 -2.01
C GLY A 23 -3.65 1.74 -1.09
N LEU A 24 -3.66 2.35 0.09
CA LEU A 24 -4.75 2.17 1.05
C LEU A 24 -5.08 3.43 1.84
N GLU A 25 -6.33 3.52 2.28
CA GLU A 25 -6.74 4.48 3.30
C GLU A 25 -6.58 3.73 4.63
N PRO A 26 -5.66 4.17 5.50
CA PRO A 26 -5.16 3.31 6.55
C PRO A 26 -6.18 3.02 7.65
N VAL A 27 -7.06 3.96 7.99
CA VAL A 27 -8.03 3.78 9.08
C VAL A 27 -9.06 2.70 8.70
N SER A 28 -9.66 2.80 7.52
CA SER A 28 -10.64 1.83 7.04
C SER A 28 -10.00 0.48 6.76
N PHE A 29 -8.78 0.47 6.20
CA PHE A 29 -8.08 -0.78 5.91
C PHE A 29 -7.73 -1.54 7.20
N CYS A 30 -7.19 -0.85 8.21
CA CYS A 30 -6.94 -1.44 9.52
C CYS A 30 -8.17 -2.07 10.16
N LYS A 31 -9.32 -1.38 10.12
CA LYS A 31 -10.58 -1.90 10.68
C LYS A 31 -11.00 -3.20 9.99
N ALA A 32 -10.74 -3.31 8.69
CA ALA A 32 -11.12 -4.49 7.90
C ALA A 32 -10.11 -5.65 8.01
N THR A 33 -8.80 -5.36 8.10
CA THR A 33 -7.74 -6.38 7.91
C THR A 33 -6.85 -6.60 9.13
N GLY A 34 -6.86 -5.69 10.11
CA GLY A 34 -5.93 -5.72 11.24
C GLY A 34 -4.54 -5.17 10.94
N PHE A 35 -4.32 -4.52 9.79
CA PHE A 35 -3.04 -3.94 9.37
C PHE A 35 -2.31 -3.12 10.45
N GLY A 36 -3.03 -2.35 11.27
CA GLY A 36 -2.40 -1.54 12.33
C GLY A 36 -1.59 -2.35 13.35
N ARG A 37 -1.91 -3.64 13.53
CA ARG A 37 -1.19 -4.53 14.45
C ARG A 37 0.14 -5.03 13.88
N THR A 38 0.30 -4.96 12.56
CA THR A 38 1.51 -5.42 11.88
C THR A 38 2.58 -4.32 11.87
N LEU A 39 2.20 -3.06 12.12
CA LEU A 39 3.12 -1.93 12.20
C LEU A 39 4.03 -2.02 13.43
N TYR A 40 5.27 -1.56 13.29
CA TYR A 40 6.23 -1.52 14.38
C TYR A 40 6.13 -0.21 15.19
N TYR A 41 6.35 0.95 14.55
CA TYR A 41 6.44 2.24 15.25
C TYR A 41 5.06 2.82 15.59
N ASN A 42 4.08 2.65 14.71
CA ASN A 42 2.73 3.18 14.82
C ASN A 42 1.71 2.06 15.08
N ARG A 43 2.10 1.04 15.87
CA ARG A 43 1.20 -0.06 16.23
C ARG A 43 -0.12 0.47 16.78
N ASP A 44 -1.22 -0.02 16.20
CA ASP A 44 -2.60 0.36 16.50
C ASP A 44 -2.97 1.84 16.26
N LYS A 45 -2.05 2.66 15.71
CA LYS A 45 -2.27 4.07 15.33
C LYS A 45 -2.35 4.20 13.80
N CYS A 46 -3.46 3.74 13.25
CA CYS A 46 -3.59 3.60 11.79
C CYS A 46 -3.56 4.92 11.04
N GLU A 47 -4.10 5.99 11.61
CA GLU A 47 -4.03 7.35 11.09
C GLU A 47 -2.59 7.83 10.83
N ASP A 48 -1.63 7.33 11.61
CA ASP A 48 -0.23 7.73 11.55
C ASP A 48 0.63 6.80 10.67
N ALA A 49 0.06 5.75 10.10
CA ALA A 49 0.80 4.73 9.34
C ALA A 49 1.69 5.33 8.23
N PHE A 50 1.22 6.41 7.58
CA PHE A 50 1.94 7.11 6.51
C PHE A 50 2.46 8.48 6.93
N VAL A 51 2.67 8.72 8.23
CA VAL A 51 3.21 9.98 8.77
C VAL A 51 4.64 9.74 9.28
N PRO A 52 5.67 10.12 8.50
CA PRO A 52 7.05 9.96 8.93
C PRO A 52 7.34 10.85 10.15
N GLY A 53 7.78 10.25 11.27
CA GLY A 53 8.00 11.00 12.50
C GLY A 53 9.05 12.13 12.41
N TYR A 54 9.92 12.11 11.40
CA TYR A 54 10.94 13.13 11.15
C TYR A 54 10.58 14.13 10.05
N ALA A 55 9.52 13.88 9.28
CA ALA A 55 9.06 14.76 8.21
C ALA A 55 7.54 14.61 8.00
N PRO A 56 6.70 15.02 8.98
CA PRO A 56 5.25 14.75 8.97
C PRO A 56 4.51 15.42 7.80
N GLU A 57 5.09 16.47 7.21
CA GLU A 57 4.54 17.18 6.06
C GLU A 57 4.77 16.47 4.72
N ARG A 58 5.60 15.42 4.71
CA ARG A 58 5.97 14.68 3.50
C ARG A 58 5.22 13.35 3.41
N PRO A 59 4.91 12.87 2.20
CA PRO A 59 4.18 11.62 2.04
C PRO A 59 5.00 10.45 2.56
N GLY A 60 4.48 9.75 3.57
CA GLY A 60 5.11 8.56 4.13
C GLY A 60 4.78 7.28 3.36
N CYS A 61 5.56 6.25 3.64
CA CYS A 61 5.31 4.88 3.19
C CYS A 61 5.65 3.88 4.29
N VAL A 62 4.98 2.74 4.26
CA VAL A 62 5.31 1.58 5.08
C VAL A 62 5.90 0.51 4.18
N VAL A 63 6.97 -0.14 4.61
CA VAL A 63 7.57 -1.28 3.87
C VAL A 63 7.31 -2.58 4.61
N GLY A 64 7.36 -3.72 3.91
CA GLY A 64 7.42 -5.01 4.59
C GLY A 64 8.73 -5.14 5.39
N VAL A 65 8.65 -5.77 6.56
CA VAL A 65 9.80 -5.90 7.48
C VAL A 65 10.97 -6.72 6.92
N ASP A 66 10.74 -7.55 5.89
CA ASP A 66 11.76 -8.35 5.20
C ASP A 66 12.25 -7.70 3.90
N LEU A 67 11.85 -6.45 3.63
CA LEU A 67 12.24 -5.78 2.40
C LEU A 67 13.78 -5.64 2.38
N PRO A 68 14.47 -6.18 1.35
CA PRO A 68 15.93 -6.13 1.30
C PRO A 68 16.45 -4.71 1.42
N ARG A 69 17.58 -4.54 2.11
CA ARG A 69 18.25 -3.24 2.37
C ARG A 69 17.54 -2.29 3.32
N MET A 70 16.29 -2.56 3.72
CA MET A 70 15.56 -1.77 4.73
C MET A 70 15.70 -2.35 6.14
N SER A 71 15.79 -3.68 6.24
CA SER A 71 15.83 -4.38 7.51
C SER A 71 16.95 -5.41 7.55
N GLY A 72 17.47 -5.67 8.75
CA GLY A 72 18.40 -6.75 9.05
C GLY A 72 17.86 -7.63 10.16
N ARG A 73 18.32 -8.88 10.20
CA ARG A 73 18.03 -9.81 11.29
C ARG A 73 19.30 -10.16 12.06
N ASP A 74 19.18 -10.37 13.37
CA ASP A 74 20.25 -10.96 14.17
C ASP A 74 20.36 -12.48 13.93
N ARG A 75 21.26 -13.15 14.67
CA ARG A 75 21.47 -14.60 14.54
C ARG A 75 20.30 -15.43 15.07
N GLU A 76 19.48 -14.87 15.95
CA GLU A 76 18.28 -15.49 16.49
C GLU A 76 17.05 -15.25 15.57
N GLY A 77 17.20 -14.40 14.55
CA GLY A 77 16.15 -14.07 13.60
C GLY A 77 15.29 -12.89 14.01
N ASN A 78 15.66 -12.15 15.07
CA ASN A 78 14.96 -10.92 15.46
C ASN A 78 15.35 -9.79 14.51
N TYR A 79 14.38 -8.92 14.18
CA TYR A 79 14.65 -7.75 13.37
C TYR A 79 15.31 -6.66 14.20
N TYR A 80 16.25 -5.95 13.59
CA TYR A 80 16.80 -4.74 14.17
C TYR A 80 15.87 -3.57 13.93
N HIS A 81 15.40 -2.96 15.01
CA HIS A 81 14.66 -1.71 14.98
C HIS A 81 15.38 -0.66 15.83
N SER A 82 15.60 0.52 15.26
CA SER A 82 16.08 1.67 16.02
C SER A 82 14.96 2.25 16.90
N GLU A 83 15.31 3.11 17.87
CA GLU A 83 14.32 3.80 18.70
C GLU A 83 13.36 4.68 17.89
N LYS A 84 13.82 5.18 16.73
CA LYS A 84 13.05 6.03 15.81
C LYS A 84 13.17 5.50 14.38
N PRO A 85 12.16 5.72 13.51
CA PRO A 85 12.24 5.37 12.10
C PRO A 85 13.47 5.97 11.43
N MET A 86 14.09 5.21 10.52
CA MET A 86 15.23 5.68 9.74
C MET A 86 14.82 6.86 8.83
N GLN A 87 15.70 7.83 8.67
CA GLN A 87 15.44 9.00 7.83
C GLN A 87 15.79 8.74 6.37
N VAL A 88 14.98 7.95 5.68
CA VAL A 88 15.24 7.54 4.29
C VAL A 88 14.11 7.98 3.35
N ALA A 89 14.50 8.45 2.17
CA ALA A 89 13.61 8.75 1.06
C ALA A 89 13.66 7.60 0.03
N LEU A 90 12.49 7.05 -0.28
CA LEU A 90 12.28 5.95 -1.22
C LEU A 90 11.53 6.48 -2.46
N MET A 91 12.13 6.33 -3.63
CA MET A 91 11.46 6.63 -4.89
C MET A 91 10.74 5.39 -5.40
N VAL A 92 9.43 5.50 -5.57
CA VAL A 92 8.56 4.45 -6.09
C VAL A 92 8.17 4.81 -7.52
N SER A 93 8.41 3.88 -8.44
CA SER A 93 8.09 3.99 -9.85
C SER A 93 7.03 2.96 -10.22
N CYS A 94 5.93 3.39 -10.83
CA CYS A 94 4.83 2.55 -11.30
C CYS A 94 4.63 2.73 -12.80
N PHE A 95 4.12 1.68 -13.43
CA PHE A 95 3.82 1.64 -14.86
C PHE A 95 2.29 1.70 -15.02
N PRO A 96 1.71 2.88 -15.32
CA PRO A 96 0.27 3.04 -15.33
C PRO A 96 -0.36 2.19 -16.45
N LEU A 97 -1.34 1.37 -16.08
CA LEU A 97 -2.08 0.52 -17.01
C LEU A 97 -3.51 1.03 -17.19
N THR A 98 -3.96 1.02 -18.44
CA THR A 98 -5.38 1.17 -18.80
C THR A 98 -6.21 0.03 -18.23
N ALA A 99 -7.54 0.19 -18.22
CA ALA A 99 -8.45 -0.88 -17.80
C ALA A 99 -8.30 -2.17 -18.64
N LYS A 100 -7.75 -2.07 -19.85
CA LYS A 100 -7.47 -3.21 -20.74
C LYS A 100 -6.06 -3.80 -20.56
N GLY A 101 -5.29 -3.34 -19.58
CA GLY A 101 -3.94 -3.83 -19.29
C GLY A 101 -2.84 -3.31 -20.22
N ILE A 102 -3.15 -2.35 -21.09
CA ILE A 102 -2.16 -1.67 -21.95
C ILE A 102 -1.55 -0.49 -21.19
N LEU A 103 -0.29 -0.14 -21.42
CA LEU A 103 0.33 1.07 -20.87
C LEU A 103 -0.49 2.32 -21.21
N ALA A 104 -0.88 3.07 -20.18
CA ALA A 104 -1.73 4.25 -20.31
C ALA A 104 -1.06 5.43 -21.03
N LYS A 105 0.28 5.42 -21.13
CA LYS A 105 1.11 6.50 -21.70
C LYS A 105 1.98 6.03 -22.86
N LEU A 106 1.42 5.29 -23.82
CA LEU A 106 2.13 4.98 -25.07
C LEU A 106 2.61 6.28 -25.75
N GLY A 107 3.93 6.50 -25.83
CA GLY A 107 4.55 7.63 -26.54
C GLY A 107 5.03 8.83 -25.69
N THR A 108 4.87 8.81 -24.36
CA THR A 108 5.47 9.78 -23.43
C THR A 108 6.12 9.04 -22.25
N ASP A 109 6.82 9.75 -21.36
CA ASP A 109 7.56 9.17 -20.23
C ASP A 109 6.70 8.12 -19.48
N VAL A 110 7.05 6.84 -19.70
CA VAL A 110 6.17 5.67 -19.49
C VAL A 110 5.97 5.35 -18.00
N VAL A 111 6.71 6.04 -17.14
CA VAL A 111 6.84 5.74 -15.71
C VAL A 111 6.34 6.90 -14.87
N ASN A 112 5.37 6.63 -14.00
CA ASN A 112 5.01 7.56 -12.94
C ASN A 112 5.92 7.31 -11.73
N ARG A 113 6.62 8.33 -11.26
CA ARG A 113 7.52 8.22 -10.11
C ARG A 113 7.16 9.22 -9.01
N LYS A 114 7.32 8.82 -7.75
CA LYS A 114 7.16 9.71 -6.60
C LYS A 114 8.07 9.28 -5.47
N THR A 115 8.61 10.25 -4.74
CA THR A 115 9.38 10.02 -3.52
C THR A 115 8.46 9.97 -2.31
N PHE A 116 8.65 8.95 -1.48
CA PHE A 116 8.03 8.77 -0.18
C PHE A 116 9.11 8.72 0.90
N TYR A 117 8.72 8.99 2.13
CA TYR A 117 9.61 8.99 3.29
C TYR A 117 9.27 7.78 4.16
N PHE A 118 10.27 7.08 4.67
CA PHE A 118 10.04 5.90 5.49
C PHE A 118 9.28 6.29 6.76
N SER A 119 8.11 5.69 6.95
CA SER A 119 7.25 5.93 8.11
C SER A 119 7.31 4.77 9.09
N ASP A 120 7.18 3.55 8.57
CA ASP A 120 7.08 2.33 9.36
C ASP A 120 7.52 1.09 8.57
N ASP A 121 7.66 -0.02 9.29
CA ASP A 121 7.71 -1.35 8.71
C ASP A 121 6.55 -2.22 9.22
N SER A 122 6.10 -3.14 8.38
CA SER A 122 4.99 -4.04 8.66
C SER A 122 5.48 -5.48 8.70
N HIS A 123 5.22 -6.16 9.81
CA HIS A 123 5.43 -7.59 10.00
C HIS A 123 4.09 -8.33 10.05
N SER A 124 3.67 -8.88 8.91
CA SER A 124 2.45 -9.67 8.79
C SER A 124 2.63 -11.14 9.15
N GLY A 125 3.87 -11.63 9.15
CA GLY A 125 4.21 -13.05 9.30
C GLY A 125 4.11 -13.83 7.98
N ILE A 126 3.88 -13.15 6.86
CA ILE A 126 3.77 -13.73 5.53
C ILE A 126 4.97 -13.28 4.71
N ALA A 127 5.93 -14.19 4.49
CA ALA A 127 7.21 -13.90 3.84
C ALA A 127 7.08 -13.13 2.49
N LYS A 128 6.07 -13.46 1.67
CA LYS A 128 5.83 -12.74 0.41
C LYS A 128 5.45 -11.27 0.63
N VAL A 129 4.60 -11.01 1.64
CA VAL A 129 4.14 -9.67 1.98
C VAL A 129 5.28 -8.89 2.61
N ASP A 130 5.91 -9.49 3.62
CA ASP A 130 6.97 -8.87 4.39
C ASP A 130 8.21 -8.58 3.53
N GLY A 131 8.51 -9.41 2.52
CA GLY A 131 9.70 -9.23 1.69
C GLY A 131 9.53 -8.44 0.40
N ARG A 132 8.29 -8.12 -0.02
CA ARG A 132 8.04 -7.53 -1.36
C ARG A 132 6.92 -6.49 -1.43
N MET A 133 6.41 -6.00 -0.32
CA MET A 133 5.35 -4.99 -0.34
C MET A 133 5.84 -3.63 0.15
N ILE A 134 5.38 -2.59 -0.55
CA ILE A 134 5.36 -1.22 -0.05
C ILE A 134 3.91 -0.73 -0.02
N TYR A 135 3.53 -0.10 1.08
CA TYR A 135 2.24 0.50 1.31
C TYR A 135 2.37 2.02 1.25
N ILE A 136 1.46 2.66 0.53
CA ILE A 136 1.42 4.11 0.34
C ILE A 136 -0.03 4.63 0.45
N PRO A 137 -0.23 5.94 0.64
CA PRO A 137 -1.56 6.54 0.63
C PRO A 137 -2.35 6.20 -0.64
N PHE A 138 -3.65 5.93 -0.49
CA PHE A 138 -4.53 5.49 -1.57
C PHE A 138 -4.57 6.42 -2.78
N ASP A 139 -4.68 7.73 -2.53
CA ASP A 139 -4.71 8.78 -3.55
C ASP A 139 -3.39 8.86 -4.32
N MET A 140 -2.25 8.74 -3.63
CA MET A 140 -0.93 8.72 -4.25
C MET A 140 -0.73 7.45 -5.10
N ALA A 141 -1.23 6.31 -4.64
CA ALA A 141 -1.21 5.09 -5.44
C ALA A 141 -2.11 5.18 -6.68
N GLN A 142 -3.29 5.81 -6.55
CA GLN A 142 -4.17 6.05 -7.69
C GLN A 142 -3.46 6.88 -8.76
N MET A 143 -2.82 7.97 -8.35
CA MET A 143 -2.01 8.81 -9.24
C MET A 143 -0.89 8.01 -9.91
N LEU A 144 -0.08 7.30 -9.13
CA LEU A 144 1.04 6.52 -9.64
C LEU A 144 0.60 5.44 -10.63
N CYS A 145 -0.56 4.83 -10.42
CA CYS A 145 -1.07 3.76 -11.27
C CYS A 145 -1.96 4.26 -12.43
N GLY A 146 -2.17 5.57 -12.60
CA GLY A 146 -3.06 6.13 -13.62
C GLY A 146 -4.53 5.73 -13.40
N MET A 147 -4.94 5.68 -12.13
CA MET A 147 -6.28 5.32 -11.66
C MET A 147 -7.02 6.52 -11.05
N ASP A 148 -6.46 7.72 -11.17
CA ASP A 148 -6.95 9.01 -10.67
C ASP A 148 -7.64 9.90 -11.74
N GLY A 149 -7.90 9.35 -12.93
CA GLY A 149 -8.59 10.05 -14.02
C GLY A 149 -10.06 10.39 -13.71
N ALA A 150 -10.79 10.87 -14.74
CA ALA A 150 -12.20 11.26 -14.61
C ALA A 150 -13.06 10.16 -13.97
N ASP A 151 -12.86 8.92 -14.42
CA ASP A 151 -13.39 7.72 -13.78
C ASP A 151 -12.33 7.15 -12.83
N LYS A 152 -12.35 7.59 -11.57
CA LYS A 152 -11.42 7.09 -10.55
C LYS A 152 -11.66 5.60 -10.30
N ARG A 153 -10.56 4.83 -10.23
CA ARG A 153 -10.61 3.37 -10.08
C ARG A 153 -9.96 2.90 -8.78
N ALA A 154 -10.43 1.78 -8.26
CA ALA A 154 -9.77 1.02 -7.21
C ALA A 154 -9.56 -0.43 -7.67
N SER A 155 -8.55 -1.11 -7.13
CA SER A 155 -8.30 -2.52 -7.44
C SER A 155 -9.17 -3.46 -6.61
N ALA A 156 -9.48 -3.09 -5.36
CA ALA A 156 -10.38 -3.86 -4.51
C ALA A 156 -10.96 -3.05 -3.35
N ILE A 157 -12.04 -3.58 -2.77
CA ILE A 157 -12.67 -3.15 -1.53
C ILE A 157 -12.51 -4.30 -0.52
N HIS A 158 -12.14 -3.99 0.71
CA HIS A 158 -12.03 -4.97 1.80
C HIS A 158 -13.19 -4.76 2.76
N ILE A 159 -13.88 -5.84 3.10
CA ILE A 159 -15.05 -5.82 3.97
C ILE A 159 -14.84 -6.87 5.05
N LYS A 160 -15.00 -6.47 6.31
CA LYS A 160 -15.01 -7.37 7.45
C LYS A 160 -16.44 -7.64 7.86
N PHE A 161 -16.82 -8.90 7.92
CA PHE A 161 -18.13 -9.30 8.44
C PHE A 161 -18.12 -9.35 9.96
N SER A 162 -19.31 -9.21 10.55
CA SER A 162 -19.49 -9.38 12.00
C SER A 162 -19.27 -10.84 12.38
N ASP A 163 -18.88 -11.08 13.63
CA ASP A 163 -18.67 -12.44 14.13
C ASP A 163 -19.96 -13.28 13.98
N GLY A 164 -19.80 -14.52 13.53
CA GLY A 164 -20.93 -15.44 13.30
C GLY A 164 -21.64 -15.29 11.95
N VAL A 165 -21.33 -14.27 11.14
CA VAL A 165 -21.85 -14.17 9.77
C VAL A 165 -21.11 -15.17 8.87
N ALA A 166 -21.86 -16.07 8.22
CA ALA A 166 -21.29 -16.98 7.24
C ALA A 166 -20.76 -16.22 6.01
N LEU A 167 -19.65 -16.70 5.44
CA LEU A 167 -18.97 -16.02 4.33
C LEU A 167 -19.88 -15.84 3.11
N ASP A 168 -20.65 -16.86 2.76
CA ASP A 168 -21.54 -16.84 1.60
C ASP A 168 -22.68 -15.83 1.77
N ASP A 169 -23.32 -15.81 2.95
CA ASP A 169 -24.40 -14.87 3.28
C ASP A 169 -23.90 -13.42 3.26
N GLY A 170 -22.71 -13.19 3.85
CA GLY A 170 -22.06 -11.88 3.84
C GLY A 170 -21.72 -11.43 2.43
N CYS A 171 -21.18 -12.33 1.60
CA CYS A 171 -20.85 -12.03 0.21
C CYS A 171 -22.09 -11.74 -0.63
N GLU A 172 -23.18 -12.47 -0.45
CA GLU A 172 -24.42 -12.20 -1.19
C GLU A 172 -25.02 -10.85 -0.80
N SER A 173 -25.04 -10.53 0.50
CA SER A 173 -25.47 -9.22 1.00
C SER A 173 -24.64 -8.07 0.38
N VAL A 174 -23.32 -8.23 0.30
CA VAL A 174 -22.43 -7.25 -0.34
C VAL A 174 -22.73 -7.11 -1.83
N LYS A 175 -22.99 -8.21 -2.56
CA LYS A 175 -23.34 -8.15 -3.98
C LYS A 175 -24.65 -7.39 -4.21
N GLU A 176 -25.66 -7.60 -3.37
CA GLU A 176 -26.92 -6.87 -3.46
C GLU A 176 -26.73 -5.37 -3.25
N LEU A 177 -25.99 -4.99 -2.20
CA LEU A 177 -25.64 -3.59 -1.95
C LEU A 177 -24.88 -2.97 -3.12
N TRP A 178 -23.92 -3.71 -3.68
CA TRP A 178 -23.14 -3.25 -4.83
C TRP A 178 -24.00 -3.07 -6.08
N ARG A 179 -24.90 -4.02 -6.39
CA ARG A 179 -25.84 -3.91 -7.51
C ARG A 179 -26.71 -2.66 -7.37
N GLY A 180 -27.26 -2.43 -6.18
CA GLY A 180 -28.08 -1.24 -5.89
C GLY A 180 -27.29 0.07 -6.02
N PHE A 181 -26.06 0.10 -5.50
CA PHE A 181 -25.16 1.25 -5.66
C PHE A 181 -24.85 1.52 -7.14
N ALA A 182 -24.45 0.49 -7.89
CA ALA A 182 -24.08 0.60 -9.30
C ALA A 182 -25.27 1.05 -10.16
N GLN A 183 -26.49 0.60 -9.86
CA GLN A 183 -27.68 1.02 -10.59
C GLN A 183 -28.03 2.49 -10.36
N LYS A 184 -27.86 2.99 -9.13
CA LYS A 184 -28.08 4.41 -8.79
C LYS A 184 -27.05 5.36 -9.43
N HIS A 185 -25.87 4.85 -9.74
CA HIS A 185 -24.76 5.62 -10.30
C HIS A 185 -24.43 5.23 -11.76
N LYS A 186 -25.35 4.52 -12.43
CA LYS A 186 -25.32 4.42 -13.89
C LYS A 186 -25.66 5.81 -14.44
N GLY A 187 -24.69 6.43 -15.11
CA GLY A 187 -24.91 7.63 -15.93
C GLY A 187 -25.86 7.37 -17.08
#